data_AF-A0A3D3JGU7-F1
#
_entry.id   AF-A0A3D3JGU7-F1
#
_cell.length_a   1.000
_cell.length_b   1.000
_cell.length_c   1.000
_cell.angle_alpha   90.00
_cell.angle_beta   90.00
_cell.angle_gamma   90.00
#
_symmetry.space_group_name_H-M   'P 1'
#
loop_
_entity.id
_entity.type
_entity.pdbx_description
1 polymer ?
#
loop_
_entity_poly.entity_id
_entity_poly.type
_entity_poly.pdbx_seq_one_letter_code
_entity_poly.pdbx_strand_id
1 'polypeptide(L)'
;MTVDFTGKRIAALDYGEARIGMAICDELHIVVSTRPFIPNGPDVLQTVKSRLADDRIDVVVVGVPILHDDRTTPIIESIRHFIDRLRVFVDIPVVEADEAFSTKSALALLRASGARRSARTAKGRKDEVAAAVILRDFLETI
;
A
#
# COMPACT_ATOMS: atom_id res chain seq x y z
N MET A 1 7.68 11.00 14.97
CA MET A 1 6.30 11.23 15.44
C MET A 1 5.54 9.92 15.26
N THR A 2 5.01 9.34 16.32
CA THR A 2 4.14 8.15 16.24
C THR A 2 2.74 8.61 15.86
N VAL A 3 2.24 8.14 14.72
CA VAL A 3 0.85 8.37 14.31
C VAL A 3 -0.06 7.45 15.14
N ASP A 4 -1.13 7.99 15.71
CA ASP A 4 -2.18 7.19 16.35
C ASP A 4 -3.20 6.76 15.28
N PHE A 5 -3.46 5.46 15.21
CA PHE A 5 -4.36 4.85 14.23
C PHE A 5 -5.74 4.52 14.82
N THR A 6 -5.93 4.68 16.13
CA THR A 6 -7.19 4.35 16.82
C THR A 6 -8.33 5.21 16.30
N GLY A 7 -9.40 4.57 15.80
CA GLY A 7 -10.56 5.29 15.27
C GLY A 7 -10.29 6.06 13.98
N LYS A 8 -9.27 5.64 13.20
CA LYS A 8 -8.86 6.29 11.96
C LYS A 8 -9.15 5.44 10.74
N ARG A 9 -9.70 6.05 9.70
CA ARG A 9 -9.82 5.44 8.37
C ARG A 9 -8.48 5.49 7.66
N ILE A 10 -8.04 4.34 7.17
CA ILE A 10 -6.70 4.20 6.58
C ILE A 10 -6.86 3.84 5.11
N ALA A 11 -6.12 4.52 4.24
CA ALA A 11 -5.94 4.09 2.86
C ALA A 11 -4.53 3.55 2.65
N ALA A 12 -4.40 2.47 1.88
CA ALA A 12 -3.13 2.06 1.32
C ALA A 12 -3.05 2.40 -0.17
N LEU A 13 -1.87 2.85 -0.61
CA LEU A 13 -1.54 3.09 -2.00
C LEU A 13 -0.42 2.14 -2.44
N ASP A 14 -0.64 1.50 -3.59
CA ASP A 14 0.36 0.72 -4.30
C ASP A 14 0.81 1.48 -5.55
N TYR A 15 2.06 1.92 -5.58
CA TYR A 15 2.57 2.74 -6.66
C TYR A 15 3.02 1.86 -7.84
N GLY A 16 2.39 2.05 -9.00
CA GLY A 16 2.84 1.52 -10.28
C GLY A 16 3.09 2.62 -11.28
N GLU A 17 4.00 2.40 -12.23
CA GLU A 17 4.40 3.40 -13.24
C GLU A 17 3.22 3.89 -14.10
N ALA A 18 2.25 3.03 -14.39
CA ALA A 18 1.06 3.39 -15.19
C ALA A 18 -0.17 3.74 -14.34
N ARG A 19 -0.27 3.19 -13.12
CA ARG A 19 -1.45 3.31 -12.27
C ARG A 19 -1.10 3.09 -10.80
N ILE A 20 -1.87 3.71 -9.92
CA ILE A 20 -1.80 3.54 -8.47
C ILE A 20 -3.00 2.71 -8.02
N GLY A 21 -2.73 1.60 -7.34
CA GLY A 21 -3.74 0.82 -6.62
C GLY A 21 -4.13 1.52 -5.32
N MET A 22 -5.39 1.43 -4.94
CA MET A 22 -5.88 2.00 -3.68
C MET A 22 -6.79 1.00 -2.97
N ALA A 23 -6.63 0.88 -1.66
CA ALA A 23 -7.54 0.17 -0.78
C ALA A 23 -7.77 0.99 0.48
N ILE A 24 -8.91 0.80 1.12
CA ILE A 24 -9.26 1.51 2.35
C ILE A 24 -9.75 0.56 3.43
N CYS A 25 -9.65 1.01 4.68
CA CYS A 25 -10.24 0.36 5.85
C CYS A 25 -11.00 1.37 6.71
N ASP A 26 -12.10 0.91 7.32
CA ASP A 26 -12.88 1.69 8.26
C ASP A 26 -12.13 1.96 9.57
N GLU A 27 -12.66 2.86 10.39
CA GLU A 27 -12.10 3.29 11.68
C GLU A 27 -12.02 2.20 12.75
N LEU A 28 -12.71 1.07 12.56
CA LEU A 28 -12.64 -0.10 13.43
C LEU A 28 -11.61 -1.13 12.93
N HIS A 29 -10.99 -0.85 11.78
CA HIS A 29 -10.01 -1.70 11.10
C HIS A 29 -10.56 -3.09 10.72
N ILE A 30 -11.87 -3.20 10.43
CA ILE A 30 -12.53 -4.48 10.14
C ILE A 30 -12.58 -4.76 8.64
N VAL A 31 -13.09 -3.81 7.84
CA VAL A 31 -13.39 -4.05 6.43
C VAL A 31 -12.34 -3.40 5.54
N VAL A 32 -11.52 -4.22 4.88
CA VAL A 32 -10.62 -3.76 3.81
C VAL A 32 -11.32 -3.90 2.45
N SER A 33 -11.40 -2.80 1.70
CA SER A 33 -12.03 -2.75 0.38
C SER A 33 -11.14 -2.05 -0.65
N THR A 34 -11.06 -2.60 -1.86
CA THR A 34 -10.32 -1.96 -2.96
C THR A 34 -11.10 -0.79 -3.55
N ARG A 35 -10.38 0.09 -4.22
CA ARG A 35 -10.91 1.20 -5.03
C ARG A 35 -10.43 1.07 -6.47
N PRO A 36 -11.13 1.69 -7.44
CA PRO A 36 -10.66 1.75 -8.82
C PRO A 36 -9.26 2.36 -8.88
N PHE A 37 -8.46 1.86 -9.82
CA PHE A 37 -7.11 2.37 -10.05
C PHE A 37 -7.12 3.87 -10.39
N ILE A 38 -6.08 4.56 -9.93
CA ILE A 38 -5.81 5.95 -10.28
C ILE A 38 -4.74 5.95 -11.38
N PRO A 39 -4.97 6.58 -12.54
CA PRO A 39 -3.93 6.73 -13.56
C PRO A 39 -2.72 7.48 -13.00
N ASN A 40 -1.52 6.93 -13.20
CA ASN A 40 -0.28 7.59 -12.77
C ASN A 40 0.18 8.56 -13.88
N GLY A 41 -0.36 9.77 -13.85
CA GLY A 41 -0.09 10.82 -14.82
C GLY A 41 0.06 12.20 -14.15
N PRO A 42 0.00 13.29 -14.93
CA PRO A 42 0.19 14.65 -14.42
C PRO A 42 -0.74 15.01 -13.25
N ASP A 43 -1.98 14.52 -13.27
CA ASP A 43 -3.02 14.84 -12.27
C ASP A 43 -3.10 13.81 -11.13
N VAL A 44 -2.10 12.93 -10.99
CA VAL A 44 -2.15 11.81 -10.03
C VAL A 44 -2.36 12.30 -8.59
N LEU A 45 -1.65 13.34 -8.16
CA LEU A 45 -1.76 13.88 -6.80
C LEU A 45 -3.13 14.51 -6.52
N GLN A 46 -3.67 15.24 -7.51
CA GLN A 46 -5.01 15.83 -7.42
C GLN A 46 -6.08 14.73 -7.31
N THR A 47 -5.95 13.68 -8.11
CA THR A 47 -6.88 12.54 -8.10
C THR A 47 -6.81 11.79 -6.78
N VAL A 48 -5.60 11.52 -6.26
CA VAL A 48 -5.40 10.90 -4.95
C VAL A 48 -6.04 11.76 -3.85
N LYS A 49 -5.75 13.07 -3.80
CA LYS A 49 -6.35 13.98 -2.80
C LYS A 49 -7.88 13.96 -2.84
N SER A 50 -8.47 13.98 -4.03
CA SER A 50 -9.92 13.89 -4.21
C SER A 50 -10.47 12.58 -3.65
N ARG A 51 -9.85 11.44 -3.97
CA ARG A 51 -10.30 10.11 -3.49
C ARG A 51 -10.20 9.98 -1.97
N LEU A 52 -9.11 10.50 -1.39
CA LEU A 52 -8.91 10.49 0.07
C LEU A 52 -9.98 11.31 0.79
N ALA A 53 -10.36 12.46 0.22
CA ALA A 53 -11.45 13.28 0.75
C ALA A 53 -12.82 12.59 0.63
N ASP A 54 -13.12 12.00 -0.54
CA ASP A 54 -14.37 11.29 -0.79
C ASP A 54 -14.59 10.12 0.19
N ASP A 55 -13.53 9.33 0.43
CA ASP A 55 -13.56 8.18 1.35
C ASP A 55 -13.34 8.57 2.83
N ARG A 56 -13.13 9.86 3.13
CA ARG A 56 -12.86 10.42 4.48
C ARG A 56 -11.66 9.74 5.15
N ILE A 57 -10.55 9.65 4.44
CA ILE A 57 -9.34 9.00 4.92
C ILE A 57 -8.58 9.92 5.88
N ASP A 58 -8.16 9.37 7.01
CA ASP A 58 -7.38 10.08 8.02
C ASP A 58 -5.88 9.83 7.89
N VAL A 59 -5.46 8.66 7.38
CA VAL A 59 -4.06 8.28 7.24
C VAL A 59 -3.83 7.52 5.94
N VAL A 60 -2.73 7.85 5.25
CA VAL A 60 -2.29 7.14 4.06
C VAL A 60 -1.07 6.28 4.37
N VAL A 61 -1.11 5.04 3.94
CA VAL A 61 0.00 4.08 3.95
C VAL A 61 0.45 3.89 2.50
N VAL A 62 1.75 3.92 2.24
CA VAL A 62 2.31 3.62 0.91
C VAL A 62 3.27 2.45 1.04
N GLY A 63 3.05 1.39 0.25
CA GLY A 63 3.94 0.24 0.24
C GLY A 63 5.27 0.59 -0.43
N VAL A 64 6.38 0.23 0.21
CA VAL A 64 7.73 0.43 -0.35
C VAL A 64 8.46 -0.93 -0.39
N PRO A 65 8.84 -1.44 -1.57
CA PRO A 65 9.61 -2.67 -1.67
C PRO A 65 10.97 -2.50 -1.00
N ILE A 66 11.36 -3.45 -0.15
CA ILE A 66 12.69 -3.47 0.45
C ILE A 66 13.63 -4.25 -0.47
N LEU A 67 14.76 -3.64 -0.81
CA LEU A 67 15.86 -4.35 -1.47
C LEU A 67 16.73 -5.00 -0.38
N HIS A 68 16.92 -6.31 -0.49
CA HIS A 68 17.83 -7.09 0.38
C HIS A 68 19.32 -6.92 0.01
N ASP A 69 19.60 -6.08 -0.97
CA ASP A 69 20.93 -5.71 -1.48
C ASP A 69 20.99 -4.17 -1.47
N ASP A 70 22.15 -3.57 -1.19
CA ASP A 70 22.34 -2.11 -0.97
C ASP A 70 22.06 -1.23 -2.22
N ARG A 71 21.43 -1.81 -3.25
CA ARG A 71 21.10 -1.11 -4.49
C ARG A 71 19.72 -0.52 -4.35
N THR A 72 19.60 0.79 -4.54
CA THR A 72 18.30 1.42 -4.81
C THR A 72 17.97 1.22 -6.30
N THR A 73 16.77 0.76 -6.62
CA THR A 73 16.30 0.67 -8.01
C THR A 73 15.53 1.94 -8.43
N PRO A 74 15.51 2.31 -9.72
CA PRO A 74 14.76 3.49 -10.21
C PRO A 74 13.29 3.55 -9.78
N ILE A 75 12.66 2.38 -9.60
CA ILE A 75 11.29 2.30 -9.11
C ILE A 75 11.16 2.76 -7.65
N ILE A 76 12.13 2.47 -6.77
CA ILE A 76 12.10 2.94 -5.37
C ILE A 76 12.29 4.44 -5.31
N GLU A 77 13.18 5.00 -6.13
CA GLU A 77 13.34 6.45 -6.22
C GLU A 77 12.05 7.12 -6.68
N SER A 78 11.35 6.51 -7.65
CA SER A 78 10.05 6.99 -8.12
C SER A 78 8.98 6.94 -7.04
N ILE A 79 8.93 5.85 -6.26
CA ILE A 79 8.02 5.69 -5.12
C ILE A 79 8.30 6.76 -4.05
N ARG A 80 9.56 6.93 -3.65
CA ARG A 80 9.96 7.93 -2.65
C ARG A 80 9.63 9.34 -3.11
N HIS A 81 9.94 9.68 -4.37
CA HIS A 81 9.58 10.97 -4.94
C HIS A 81 8.06 11.18 -4.97
N PHE A 82 7.27 10.14 -5.27
CA PHE A 82 5.82 10.20 -5.17
C PHE A 82 5.37 10.47 -3.72
N ILE A 83 5.91 9.75 -2.74
CA ILE A 83 5.58 9.92 -1.32
C ILE A 83 5.91 11.32 -0.84
N ASP A 84 7.08 11.85 -1.17
CA ASP A 84 7.50 13.19 -0.76
C ASP A 84 6.59 14.27 -1.33
N ARG A 85 6.21 14.16 -2.62
CA ARG A 85 5.23 15.06 -3.21
C ARG A 85 3.85 14.90 -2.56
N LEU A 86 3.43 13.66 -2.28
CA LEU A 86 2.14 13.39 -1.65
C LEU A 86 2.06 14.01 -0.26
N ARG A 87 3.10 13.87 0.57
CA ARG A 87 3.23 14.48 1.90
C ARG A 87 3.05 15.99 1.90
N VAL A 88 3.51 16.66 0.84
CA VAL A 88 3.35 18.12 0.68
C VAL A 88 1.96 18.48 0.17
N PHE A 89 1.34 17.60 -0.61
CA PHE A 89 0.08 17.87 -1.31
C PHE A 89 -1.17 17.59 -0.47
N VAL A 90 -1.09 16.64 0.46
CA VAL A 90 -2.20 16.27 1.37
C VAL A 90 -1.94 16.74 2.79
N ASP A 91 -3.04 17.03 3.49
CA ASP A 91 -3.02 17.58 4.85
C ASP A 91 -3.09 16.48 5.94
N ILE A 92 -3.00 15.21 5.54
CA ILE A 92 -3.07 14.04 6.41
C ILE A 92 -1.75 13.26 6.43
N PRO A 93 -1.45 12.51 7.50
CA PRO A 93 -0.20 11.75 7.60
C PRO A 93 -0.04 10.73 6.46
N VAL A 94 1.18 10.67 5.90
CA VAL A 94 1.59 9.66 4.93
C VAL A 94 2.74 8.83 5.53
N VAL A 95 2.45 7.57 5.79
CA VAL A 95 3.38 6.58 6.37
C VAL A 95 3.82 5.58 5.31
N GLU A 96 5.03 5.06 5.46
CA GLU A 96 5.58 4.02 4.60
C GLU A 96 5.36 2.67 5.26
N ALA A 97 4.85 1.69 4.52
CA ALA A 97 4.76 0.31 4.96
C ALA A 97 5.89 -0.51 4.34
N ASP A 98 6.73 -1.04 5.23
CA ASP A 98 7.85 -1.90 4.91
C ASP A 98 7.35 -3.32 4.59
N GLU A 99 7.59 -3.83 3.38
CA GLU A 99 7.23 -5.21 2.99
C GLU A 99 8.00 -6.33 3.75
N ALA A 100 8.73 -6.02 4.83
CA ALA A 100 9.61 -6.94 5.56
C ALA A 100 8.88 -8.18 6.15
N PHE A 101 7.55 -8.17 6.26
CA PHE A 101 6.80 -9.26 6.91
C PHE A 101 6.13 -10.26 5.98
N SER A 102 6.26 -10.13 4.66
CA SER A 102 5.68 -11.12 3.73
C SER A 102 6.57 -12.34 3.46
N THR A 103 7.91 -12.20 3.45
CA THR A 103 8.76 -13.25 2.87
C THR A 103 9.17 -14.36 3.86
N LYS A 104 9.05 -14.17 5.18
CA LYS A 104 9.27 -15.27 6.15
C LYS A 104 7.98 -15.87 6.71
N SER A 105 6.99 -15.05 7.04
CA SER A 105 5.72 -15.51 7.63
C SER A 105 4.74 -16.03 6.58
N ALA A 106 4.55 -15.35 5.45
CA ALA A 106 3.66 -15.84 4.38
C ALA A 106 4.24 -17.07 3.67
N LEU A 107 5.56 -17.17 3.51
CA LEU A 107 6.21 -18.38 3.01
C LEU A 107 6.21 -19.54 4.03
N ALA A 108 6.16 -19.28 5.34
CA ALA A 108 5.98 -20.33 6.36
C ALA A 108 4.55 -20.89 6.35
N LEU A 109 3.53 -20.01 6.22
CA LEU A 109 2.12 -20.38 6.02
C LEU A 109 1.89 -21.13 4.69
N LEU A 110 2.56 -20.71 3.61
CA LEU A 110 2.46 -21.36 2.29
C LEU A 110 3.24 -22.68 2.19
N ARG A 111 4.34 -22.84 2.94
CA ARG A 111 5.06 -24.12 3.06
C ARG A 111 4.32 -25.12 3.94
N ALA A 112 3.62 -24.67 4.97
CA ALA A 112 2.76 -25.51 5.81
C ALA A 112 1.53 -26.06 5.06
N SER A 113 1.10 -25.40 3.97
CA SER A 113 -0.10 -25.76 3.19
C SER A 113 0.17 -26.45 1.84
N GLY A 114 1.43 -26.81 1.54
CA GLY A 114 1.77 -27.70 0.41
C GLY A 114 1.56 -27.14 -1.01
N ALA A 115 1.27 -25.85 -1.19
CA ALA A 115 0.82 -25.31 -2.48
C ALA A 115 1.94 -24.73 -3.36
N ARG A 116 2.83 -25.58 -3.90
CA ARG A 116 3.87 -25.15 -4.87
C ARG A 116 3.33 -24.60 -6.21
N ARG A 117 2.04 -24.81 -6.53
CA ARG A 117 1.35 -24.21 -7.70
C ARG A 117 0.87 -22.76 -7.47
N SER A 118 0.84 -22.27 -6.22
CA SER A 118 0.22 -21.00 -5.81
C SER A 118 1.02 -19.74 -6.20
N ALA A 119 2.36 -19.80 -6.23
CA ALA A 119 3.20 -18.61 -6.37
C ALA A 119 3.04 -17.87 -7.72
N ARG A 120 2.70 -18.57 -8.81
CA ARG A 120 2.53 -17.99 -10.16
C ARG A 120 1.13 -17.37 -10.33
N THR A 121 0.10 -18.01 -9.80
CA THR A 121 -1.27 -17.47 -9.72
C THR A 121 -1.36 -16.30 -8.73
N ALA A 122 -0.57 -16.34 -7.65
CA ALA A 122 -0.43 -15.24 -6.71
C ALA A 122 0.15 -13.98 -7.36
N LYS A 123 1.10 -14.11 -8.31
CA LYS A 123 1.67 -12.95 -9.01
C LYS A 123 0.67 -12.26 -9.95
N GLY A 124 -0.17 -13.01 -10.67
CA GLY A 124 -1.21 -12.43 -11.54
C GLY A 124 -2.41 -11.84 -10.80
N ARG A 125 -2.74 -12.37 -9.60
CA ARG A 125 -3.74 -11.76 -8.70
C ARG A 125 -3.19 -10.56 -7.92
N LYS A 126 -1.89 -10.53 -7.64
CA LYS A 126 -1.24 -9.47 -6.85
C LYS A 126 -1.48 -8.08 -7.44
N ASP A 127 -1.42 -7.90 -8.75
CA ASP A 127 -1.54 -6.57 -9.37
C ASP A 127 -2.94 -5.93 -9.21
N GLU A 128 -4.00 -6.72 -8.98
CA GLU A 128 -5.37 -6.19 -8.77
C GLU A 128 -5.68 -5.91 -7.29
N VAL A 129 -4.97 -6.53 -6.36
CA VAL A 129 -5.26 -6.43 -4.92
C VAL A 129 -4.07 -5.99 -4.07
N ALA A 130 -2.96 -5.57 -4.68
CA ALA A 130 -1.72 -5.20 -3.99
C ALA A 130 -1.95 -4.18 -2.87
N ALA A 131 -2.68 -3.10 -3.15
CA ALA A 131 -3.02 -2.10 -2.12
C ALA A 131 -3.81 -2.70 -0.94
N ALA A 132 -4.70 -3.66 -1.18
CA ALA A 132 -5.43 -4.32 -0.11
C ALA A 132 -4.56 -5.28 0.71
N VAL A 133 -3.55 -5.91 0.08
CA VAL A 133 -2.55 -6.72 0.77
C VAL A 133 -1.67 -5.83 1.65
N ILE A 134 -1.14 -4.73 1.10
CA ILE A 134 -0.37 -3.73 1.86
C ILE A 134 -1.16 -3.26 3.08
N LEU A 135 -2.44 -2.93 2.90
CA LEU A 135 -3.27 -2.45 4.00
C LEU A 135 -3.48 -3.52 5.07
N ARG A 136 -3.78 -4.77 4.68
CA ARG A 136 -3.96 -5.86 5.65
C ARG A 136 -2.69 -6.13 6.43
N ASP A 137 -1.57 -6.25 5.73
CA ASP A 137 -0.27 -6.50 6.36
C ASP A 137 0.10 -5.36 7.31
N PHE A 138 -0.18 -4.10 6.95
CA PHE A 138 0.03 -2.95 7.83
C PHE A 138 -0.87 -2.97 9.07
N LEU A 139 -2.16 -3.30 8.92
CA LEU A 139 -3.09 -3.38 10.05
C LEU A 139 -2.69 -4.46 11.08
N GLU A 140 -1.99 -5.52 10.67
CA GLU A 140 -1.46 -6.53 11.59
C GLU A 140 -0.29 -6.02 12.46
N THR A 141 0.29 -4.86 12.12
CA THR A 141 1.43 -4.28 12.84
C THR A 141 1.04 -3.23 13.90
N ILE A 142 -0.22 -2.80 13.93
CA ILE A 142 -0.73 -1.74 14.81
C ILE A 142 -1.65 -2.26 15.90
#